data_AF-A0A180FI94-F1
#
_entry.id   AF-A0A180FI94-F1
#
_cell.length_a   1.000
_cell.length_b   1.000
_cell.length_c   1.000
_cell.angle_alpha   90.00
_cell.angle_beta   90.00
_cell.angle_gamma   90.00
#
_symmetry.space_group_name_H-M   'P 1'
#
loop_
_entity.id
_entity.type
_entity.pdbx_description
1 polymer ?
#
loop_
_entity_poly.entity_id
_entity_poly.type
_entity_poly.pdbx_seq_one_letter_code
_entity_poly.pdbx_strand_id
1 'polypeptide(L)'
;MAEQTKVMTLEKVVVRFSGDSGDGMQLSGTIFSNLSAIFGNEISTFPDFPAEIRAPQGSLSGVSGFQVHLGSRKIFTPGDKADVLVAMNPAALKVNVKYLKPDTIVIIDTDSFKKEDLEKAQFATDDPFGELGLTTVQVVAAPVSSMVKEGLAEFGLDNKSALRCKNMFALGLVCWLFERPLEGAIHLLESKFAKKPGIVKANIKVLTDGYNYGNNIDASVSTYRIESKKTAPGFYTDVNGNKALSYGLIAAAEKAGLRLFLGSYPITPATDILHELSGRKELGVKGLQFEDEIAGVSTAIGASFAGALGVTSTSGPGLALKSEAIGLAVIAELPLVVVDVQRGGPSTGLPTKSEQTDLMQALYGRNGESPVVVIAAATPTDCFDAAFWAGKLAVEHMTPVILLSDSFIANGSSAWKLPDLDTYPAVKPPYADQYKGEQVWKPYRRNPDTLVRYWAVSGTEGFAHRIGGLEKDYNTSAISTEAMNHQKMVETRQAKIDRIAEFIPALEVSGDTDADLLIVGWGGTYGHLYEAMETMHERGLKVALAHFKFINPLPKNTEEVLKRYGKVVVAEQNKGQFANYLRSNIAGFNPYKFNRVKGQPFVVSRLVEEFTKIVEE
;
A
#
# COMPACT_ATOMS: atom_id res chain seq x y z
N MET A 1 -46.78 17.91 9.50
CA MET A 1 -46.37 16.49 9.53
C MET A 1 -44.98 16.47 8.93
N ALA A 2 -43.94 16.17 9.71
CA ALA A 2 -42.58 16.11 9.19
C ALA A 2 -42.49 14.88 8.28
N GLU A 3 -42.18 15.07 7.00
CA GLU A 3 -41.83 13.96 6.11
C GLU A 3 -40.64 13.22 6.73
N GLN A 4 -40.84 11.95 7.07
CA GLN A 4 -39.76 11.10 7.57
C GLN A 4 -38.72 10.96 6.45
N THR A 5 -37.52 11.48 6.66
CA THR A 5 -36.36 11.25 5.80
C THR A 5 -36.20 9.74 5.59
N LYS A 6 -36.24 9.30 4.34
CA LYS A 6 -36.18 7.88 4.00
C LYS A 6 -34.74 7.40 4.21
N VAL A 7 -34.51 6.62 5.28
CA VAL A 7 -33.19 6.03 5.57
C VAL A 7 -33.02 4.74 4.76
N MET A 8 -32.02 4.70 3.88
CA MET A 8 -31.67 3.50 3.11
C MET A 8 -30.48 2.79 3.75
N THR A 9 -30.61 1.49 4.01
CA THR A 9 -29.49 0.69 4.52
C THR A 9 -28.67 0.17 3.34
N LEU A 10 -27.37 0.44 3.33
CA LEU A 10 -26.43 -0.02 2.32
C LEU A 10 -25.43 -1.01 2.93
N GLU A 11 -25.08 -2.05 2.19
CA GLU A 11 -23.98 -2.95 2.58
C GLU A 11 -22.60 -2.33 2.35
N LYS A 12 -22.47 -1.52 1.30
CA LYS A 12 -21.24 -0.81 0.96
C LYS A 12 -21.53 0.51 0.24
N VAL A 13 -20.64 1.47 0.38
CA VAL A 13 -20.74 2.77 -0.29
C VAL A 13 -19.37 3.33 -0.61
N VAL A 14 -19.25 3.98 -1.78
CA VAL A 14 -18.03 4.65 -2.22
C VAL A 14 -18.27 6.16 -2.23
N VAL A 15 -17.51 6.88 -1.41
CA VAL A 15 -17.53 8.34 -1.32
C VAL A 15 -16.23 8.90 -1.88
N ARG A 16 -16.31 9.85 -2.81
CA ARG A 16 -15.16 10.50 -3.42
C ARG A 16 -15.15 11.99 -3.10
N PHE A 17 -14.11 12.45 -2.42
CA PHE A 17 -13.85 13.86 -2.15
C PHE A 17 -12.92 14.41 -3.22
N SER A 18 -13.34 15.45 -3.93
CA SER A 18 -12.55 16.02 -5.02
C SER A 18 -12.60 17.55 -5.05
N GLY A 19 -11.43 18.14 -5.28
CA GLY A 19 -11.22 19.59 -5.33
C GLY A 19 -9.82 19.91 -5.84
N ASP A 20 -9.37 21.14 -5.67
CA ASP A 20 -8.02 21.51 -6.06
C ASP A 20 -6.98 21.00 -5.05
N SER A 21 -5.76 20.75 -5.52
CA SER A 21 -4.62 20.50 -4.64
C SER A 21 -4.47 21.63 -3.62
N GLY A 22 -4.56 21.28 -2.33
CA GLY A 22 -4.51 22.24 -1.22
C GLY A 22 -5.86 22.59 -0.59
N ASP A 23 -6.99 22.16 -1.16
CA ASP A 23 -8.33 22.39 -0.60
C ASP A 23 -8.64 21.49 0.61
N GLY A 24 -7.75 20.58 0.97
CA GLY A 24 -7.91 19.73 2.15
C GLY A 24 -8.92 18.59 1.99
N MET A 25 -9.21 18.17 0.75
CA MET A 25 -10.07 17.00 0.46
C MET A 25 -9.54 15.70 1.08
N GLN A 26 -8.20 15.54 1.06
CA GLN A 26 -7.51 14.43 1.73
C GLN A 26 -7.86 14.40 3.22
N LEU A 27 -7.84 15.56 3.89
CA LEU A 27 -8.15 15.66 5.32
C LEU A 27 -9.61 15.30 5.62
N SER A 28 -10.56 15.84 4.85
CA SER A 28 -11.98 15.51 5.02
C SER A 28 -12.21 14.01 4.86
N GLY A 29 -11.62 13.42 3.82
CA GLY A 29 -11.68 11.99 3.58
C GLY A 29 -11.07 11.16 4.70
N THR A 30 -9.90 11.54 5.23
CA THR A 30 -9.28 10.84 6.38
C THR A 30 -10.15 10.91 7.63
N ILE A 31 -10.73 12.07 7.97
CA ILE A 31 -11.61 12.20 9.14
C ILE A 31 -12.85 11.33 8.96
N PHE A 32 -13.47 11.35 7.78
CA PHE A 32 -14.64 10.52 7.48
C PHE A 32 -14.34 9.02 7.56
N SER A 33 -13.16 8.60 7.08
CA SER A 33 -12.70 7.21 7.16
C SER A 33 -12.50 6.77 8.61
N ASN A 34 -11.82 7.58 9.42
CA ASN A 34 -11.59 7.30 10.84
C ASN A 34 -12.91 7.27 11.63
N LEU A 35 -13.83 8.19 11.34
CA LEU A 35 -15.16 8.19 11.93
C LEU A 35 -15.86 6.86 11.63
N SER A 36 -15.88 6.44 10.37
CA SER A 36 -16.54 5.20 9.95
C SER A 36 -15.89 3.96 10.57
N ALA A 37 -14.56 3.94 10.73
CA ALA A 37 -13.84 2.89 11.44
C ALA A 37 -14.19 2.82 12.93
N ILE A 38 -14.36 3.97 13.61
CA ILE A 38 -14.84 4.02 15.02
C ILE A 38 -16.23 3.38 15.16
N PHE A 39 -17.07 3.55 14.15
CA PHE A 39 -18.39 2.92 14.08
C PHE A 39 -18.35 1.43 13.72
N GLY A 40 -17.16 0.84 13.49
CA GLY A 40 -16.98 -0.57 13.18
C GLY A 40 -17.20 -0.91 11.71
N ASN A 41 -17.18 0.07 10.81
CA ASN A 41 -17.18 -0.20 9.37
C ASN A 41 -15.76 -0.55 8.88
N GLU A 42 -15.68 -1.48 7.95
CA GLU A 42 -14.45 -1.78 7.23
C GLU A 42 -14.20 -0.68 6.21
N ILE A 43 -12.93 -0.30 6.03
CA ILE A 43 -12.54 0.84 5.20
C ILE A 43 -11.40 0.47 4.24
N SER A 44 -11.49 1.00 3.02
CA SER A 44 -10.36 1.07 2.09
C SER A 44 -10.34 2.44 1.43
N THR A 45 -9.16 3.07 1.42
CA THR A 45 -8.99 4.43 0.89
C THR A 45 -8.01 4.48 -0.26
N PHE A 46 -8.20 5.46 -1.13
CA PHE A 46 -7.29 5.73 -2.24
C PHE A 46 -7.07 7.25 -2.41
N PRO A 47 -5.90 7.76 -1.98
CA PRO A 47 -5.45 9.10 -2.33
C PRO A 47 -5.06 9.18 -3.81
N ASP A 48 -5.67 10.10 -4.55
CA ASP A 48 -5.36 10.36 -5.96
C ASP A 48 -4.78 11.77 -6.11
N PHE A 49 -3.46 11.83 -6.25
CA PHE A 49 -2.73 13.10 -6.37
C PHE A 49 -2.53 13.48 -7.85
N PRO A 50 -2.68 14.78 -8.19
CA PRO A 50 -2.25 15.28 -9.49
C PRO A 50 -0.73 15.19 -9.62
N ALA A 51 -0.24 15.20 -10.86
CA ALA A 51 1.19 15.23 -11.13
C ALA A 51 1.83 16.58 -10.76
N GLU A 52 1.05 17.67 -10.85
CA GLU A 52 1.50 19.02 -10.54
C GLU A 52 1.29 19.37 -9.06
N ILE A 53 2.34 19.87 -8.40
CA ILE A 53 2.27 20.28 -6.99
C ILE A 53 1.37 21.52 -6.81
N ARG A 54 1.38 22.44 -7.78
CA ARG A 54 0.59 23.68 -7.78
C ARG A 54 0.11 24.03 -9.19
N ALA A 55 -0.86 23.27 -9.67
CA ALA A 55 -1.62 23.67 -10.85
C ALA A 55 -2.45 24.94 -10.53
N PRO A 56 -2.85 25.72 -11.56
CA PRO A 56 -3.83 26.80 -11.38
C PRO A 56 -5.13 26.27 -10.76
N GLN A 57 -5.69 27.01 -9.80
CA GLN A 57 -6.98 26.65 -9.18
C GLN A 57 -8.09 26.58 -10.23
N GLY A 58 -8.95 25.56 -10.12
CA GLY A 58 -10.04 25.29 -11.07
C GLY A 58 -9.60 24.66 -12.39
N SER A 59 -8.32 24.25 -12.53
CA SER A 59 -7.83 23.56 -13.73
C SER A 59 -7.94 22.03 -13.61
N LEU A 60 -8.08 21.36 -14.75
CA LEU A 60 -8.18 19.89 -14.79
C LEU A 60 -6.92 19.17 -14.29
N SER A 61 -5.73 19.75 -14.48
CA SER A 61 -4.46 19.19 -14.01
C SER A 61 -4.25 19.33 -12.50
N GLY A 62 -5.00 20.22 -11.85
CA GLY A 62 -4.92 20.49 -10.41
C GLY A 62 -5.83 19.65 -9.52
N VAL A 63 -6.71 18.84 -10.13
CA VAL A 63 -7.70 18.06 -9.40
C VAL A 63 -7.01 16.99 -8.54
N SER A 64 -7.28 17.03 -7.24
CA SER A 64 -6.92 15.99 -6.29
C SER A 64 -8.18 15.31 -5.76
N GLY A 65 -8.11 13.98 -5.68
CA GLY A 65 -9.19 13.14 -5.16
C GLY A 65 -8.77 12.35 -3.93
N PHE A 66 -9.74 12.03 -3.07
CA PHE A 66 -9.62 11.00 -2.05
C PHE A 66 -10.88 10.15 -2.06
N GLN A 67 -10.73 8.87 -2.35
CA GLN A 67 -11.85 7.93 -2.38
C GLN A 67 -11.86 7.07 -1.13
N VAL A 68 -13.04 6.85 -0.58
CA VAL A 68 -13.30 6.01 0.60
C VAL A 68 -14.37 5.01 0.25
N HIS A 69 -14.06 3.73 0.43
CA HIS A 69 -15.04 2.66 0.37
C HIS A 69 -15.30 2.17 1.79
N LEU A 70 -16.55 2.26 2.19
CA LEU A 70 -17.03 1.79 3.47
C LEU A 70 -17.91 0.57 3.25
N GLY A 71 -17.80 -0.43 4.12
CA GLY A 71 -18.67 -1.60 4.05
C GLY A 71 -18.95 -2.26 5.40
N SER A 72 -20.00 -3.07 5.41
CA SER A 72 -20.38 -3.96 6.52
C SER A 72 -19.61 -5.29 6.50
N ARG A 73 -18.96 -5.62 5.37
CA ARG A 73 -18.06 -6.77 5.16
C ARG A 73 -16.63 -6.30 4.90
N LYS A 74 -15.66 -7.23 4.88
CA LYS A 74 -14.27 -6.93 4.55
C LYS A 74 -14.18 -6.16 3.22
N ILE A 75 -13.60 -4.95 3.26
CA ILE A 75 -13.38 -4.10 2.09
C ILE A 75 -11.86 -4.00 1.85
N PHE A 76 -11.42 -4.40 0.66
CA PHE A 76 -10.00 -4.34 0.28
C PHE A 76 -9.71 -3.46 -0.95
N THR A 77 -10.75 -2.86 -1.54
CA THR A 77 -10.61 -1.95 -2.68
C THR A 77 -11.32 -0.65 -2.38
N PRO A 78 -10.89 0.49 -2.96
CA PRO A 78 -11.60 1.75 -2.85
C PRO A 78 -12.91 1.76 -3.66
N GLY A 79 -13.25 0.70 -4.40
CA GLY A 79 -14.43 0.58 -5.26
C GLY A 79 -14.25 1.18 -6.67
N ASP A 80 -14.96 0.61 -7.66
CA ASP A 80 -14.84 1.00 -9.08
C ASP A 80 -15.46 2.36 -9.38
N LYS A 81 -16.62 2.66 -8.76
CA LYS A 81 -17.43 3.85 -9.01
C LYS A 81 -18.00 4.41 -7.73
N ALA A 82 -18.09 5.73 -7.63
CA ALA A 82 -18.60 6.48 -6.50
C ALA A 82 -20.13 6.50 -6.47
N ASP A 83 -20.69 6.27 -5.28
CA ASP A 83 -22.10 6.52 -4.94
C ASP A 83 -22.32 7.99 -4.58
N VAL A 84 -21.29 8.63 -3.99
CA VAL A 84 -21.31 10.04 -3.61
C VAL A 84 -20.04 10.73 -4.12
N LEU A 85 -20.19 11.85 -4.82
CA LEU A 85 -19.10 12.74 -5.21
C LEU A 85 -19.25 14.08 -4.50
N VAL A 86 -18.25 14.48 -3.73
CA VAL A 86 -18.07 15.87 -3.30
C VAL A 86 -17.19 16.56 -4.33
N ALA A 87 -17.75 17.47 -5.11
CA ALA A 87 -17.05 18.24 -6.14
C ALA A 87 -17.02 19.73 -5.76
N MET A 88 -15.88 20.18 -5.24
CA MET A 88 -15.72 21.57 -4.78
C MET A 88 -15.65 22.60 -5.92
N ASN A 89 -15.44 22.16 -7.16
CA ASN A 89 -15.40 22.99 -8.37
C ASN A 89 -15.77 22.18 -9.63
N PRO A 90 -15.99 22.83 -10.80
CA PRO A 90 -16.38 22.14 -12.03
C PRO A 90 -15.29 21.22 -12.60
N ALA A 91 -14.01 21.53 -12.39
CA ALA A 91 -12.91 20.67 -12.81
C ALA A 91 -12.96 19.31 -12.09
N ALA A 92 -13.24 19.33 -10.78
CA ALA A 92 -13.47 18.14 -9.98
C ALA A 92 -14.67 17.32 -10.49
N LEU A 93 -15.75 17.96 -10.93
CA LEU A 93 -16.88 17.26 -11.56
C LEU A 93 -16.45 16.59 -12.88
N LYS A 94 -15.83 17.35 -13.78
CA LYS A 94 -15.44 16.89 -15.12
C LYS A 94 -14.44 15.73 -15.11
N VAL A 95 -13.45 15.78 -14.23
CA VAL A 95 -12.43 14.71 -14.11
C VAL A 95 -13.04 13.41 -13.59
N ASN A 96 -14.05 13.49 -12.72
CA ASN A 96 -14.58 12.33 -12.01
C ASN A 96 -15.86 11.74 -12.60
N VAL A 97 -16.48 12.38 -13.60
CA VAL A 97 -17.71 11.90 -14.27
C VAL A 97 -17.66 10.42 -14.66
N LYS A 98 -16.52 9.95 -15.17
CA LYS A 98 -16.30 8.56 -15.60
C LYS A 98 -16.30 7.53 -14.47
N TYR A 99 -16.15 7.99 -13.23
CA TYR A 99 -16.13 7.17 -12.02
C TYR A 99 -17.46 7.22 -11.25
N LEU A 100 -18.54 7.75 -11.85
CA LEU A 100 -19.84 7.84 -11.20
C LEU A 100 -20.74 6.65 -11.58
N LYS A 101 -21.59 6.25 -10.64
CA LYS A 101 -22.69 5.31 -10.88
C LYS A 101 -23.90 6.06 -11.48
N PRO A 102 -24.83 5.35 -12.12
CA PRO A 102 -26.18 5.86 -12.28
C PRO A 102 -26.74 6.24 -10.89
N ASP A 103 -27.47 7.34 -10.80
CA ASP A 103 -28.06 7.87 -9.55
C ASP A 103 -27.07 8.34 -8.46
N THR A 104 -25.80 8.58 -8.79
CA THR A 104 -24.83 9.17 -7.86
C THR A 104 -25.34 10.49 -7.26
N ILE A 105 -25.05 10.70 -5.98
CA ILE A 105 -25.28 11.98 -5.31
C ILE A 105 -24.06 12.87 -5.51
N VAL A 106 -24.26 14.08 -6.03
CA VAL A 106 -23.19 15.05 -6.27
C VAL A 106 -23.40 16.25 -5.37
N ILE A 107 -22.49 16.43 -4.40
CA ILE A 107 -22.44 17.59 -3.51
C ILE A 107 -21.55 18.66 -4.16
N ILE A 108 -22.08 19.86 -4.38
CA ILE A 108 -21.35 20.97 -5.03
C ILE A 108 -21.34 22.26 -4.21
N ASP A 109 -20.26 23.03 -4.34
CA ASP A 109 -20.18 24.43 -3.89
C ASP A 109 -20.66 25.37 -5.02
N THR A 110 -21.91 25.82 -4.98
CA THR A 110 -22.50 26.65 -6.04
C THR A 110 -21.77 27.97 -6.24
N ASP A 111 -21.10 28.48 -5.20
CA ASP A 111 -20.30 29.71 -5.32
C ASP A 111 -19.07 29.54 -6.20
N SER A 112 -18.65 28.29 -6.44
CA SER A 112 -17.51 27.90 -7.26
C SER A 112 -17.91 27.32 -8.61
N PHE A 113 -19.19 27.43 -9.01
CA PHE A 113 -19.73 26.97 -10.30
C PHE A 113 -20.20 28.16 -11.16
N LYS A 114 -19.50 29.30 -11.08
CA LYS A 114 -19.80 30.48 -11.90
C LYS A 114 -19.21 30.32 -13.29
N LYS A 115 -19.63 31.19 -14.23
CA LYS A 115 -19.16 31.17 -15.63
C LYS A 115 -17.65 31.10 -15.77
N GLU A 116 -16.90 31.92 -15.01
CA GLU A 116 -15.43 31.92 -15.03
C GLU A 116 -14.83 30.59 -14.55
N ASP A 117 -15.47 29.89 -13.63
CA ASP A 117 -15.02 28.60 -13.11
C ASP A 117 -15.29 27.47 -14.11
N LEU A 118 -16.44 27.54 -14.80
CA LEU A 118 -16.80 26.64 -15.90
C LEU A 118 -15.82 26.78 -17.07
N GLU A 119 -15.48 28.01 -17.46
CA GLU A 119 -14.50 28.31 -18.50
C GLU A 119 -13.11 27.76 -18.15
N LYS A 120 -12.64 27.94 -16.90
CA LYS A 120 -11.36 27.37 -16.43
C LYS A 120 -11.34 25.84 -16.49
N ALA A 121 -12.46 25.21 -16.16
CA ALA A 121 -12.66 23.77 -16.27
C ALA A 121 -12.98 23.30 -17.71
N GLN A 122 -12.92 24.21 -18.69
CA GLN A 122 -13.10 23.95 -20.12
C GLN A 122 -14.50 23.43 -20.46
N PHE A 123 -15.54 23.88 -19.77
CA PHE A 123 -16.94 23.64 -20.20
C PHE A 123 -17.31 24.58 -21.34
N ALA A 124 -18.13 24.09 -22.26
CA ALA A 124 -18.63 24.86 -23.40
C ALA A 124 -19.99 25.52 -23.12
N THR A 125 -20.71 25.01 -22.12
CA THR A 125 -22.05 25.45 -21.75
C THR A 125 -22.11 25.90 -20.29
N ASP A 126 -23.15 26.66 -19.96
CA ASP A 126 -23.47 27.04 -18.56
C ASP A 126 -24.18 25.91 -17.79
N ASP A 127 -24.47 24.77 -18.44
CA ASP A 127 -25.05 23.57 -17.84
C ASP A 127 -24.02 22.41 -17.80
N PRO A 128 -23.17 22.36 -16.77
CA PRO A 128 -22.12 21.34 -16.68
C PRO A 128 -22.67 19.92 -16.53
N PHE A 129 -23.88 19.76 -15.96
CA PHE A 129 -24.48 18.43 -15.77
C PHE A 129 -25.05 17.90 -17.08
N GLY A 130 -25.75 18.75 -17.84
CA GLY A 130 -26.23 18.44 -19.19
C GLY A 130 -25.09 18.12 -20.16
N GLU A 131 -24.02 18.93 -20.18
CA GLU A 131 -22.84 18.70 -21.04
C GLU A 131 -22.16 17.36 -20.76
N LEU A 132 -22.15 16.93 -19.50
CA LEU A 132 -21.58 15.66 -19.07
C LEU A 132 -22.54 14.47 -19.19
N GLY A 133 -23.78 14.69 -19.64
CA GLY A 133 -24.80 13.65 -19.75
C GLY A 133 -25.27 13.09 -18.41
N LEU A 134 -25.10 13.85 -17.32
CA LEU A 134 -25.48 13.46 -15.97
C LEU A 134 -26.98 13.71 -15.74
N THR A 135 -27.82 12.86 -16.33
CA THR A 135 -29.29 13.02 -16.32
C THR A 135 -29.97 12.40 -15.10
N THR A 136 -29.34 11.42 -14.45
CA THR A 136 -29.91 10.66 -13.33
C THR A 136 -29.32 11.03 -11.98
N VAL A 137 -28.32 11.91 -11.93
CA VAL A 137 -27.64 12.26 -10.67
C VAL A 137 -28.52 13.10 -9.76
N GLN A 138 -28.35 12.96 -8.46
CA GLN A 138 -29.02 13.78 -7.47
C GLN A 138 -28.05 14.87 -6.99
N VAL A 139 -28.38 16.14 -7.24
CA VAL A 139 -27.48 17.25 -6.90
C VAL A 139 -27.87 17.84 -5.54
N VAL A 140 -26.91 17.83 -4.61
CA VAL A 140 -26.99 18.55 -3.33
C VAL A 140 -26.16 19.81 -3.47
N ALA A 141 -26.83 20.92 -3.74
CA ALA A 141 -26.19 22.21 -3.99
C ALA A 141 -26.15 23.05 -2.70
N ALA A 142 -25.00 23.63 -2.37
CA ALA A 142 -24.85 24.57 -1.26
C ALA A 142 -23.95 25.75 -1.65
N PRO A 143 -24.26 27.00 -1.25
CA PRO A 143 -23.35 28.14 -1.39
C PRO A 143 -22.28 28.10 -0.29
N VAL A 144 -21.42 27.07 -0.34
CA VAL A 144 -20.48 26.72 0.73
C VAL A 144 -19.53 27.88 1.02
N SER A 145 -19.03 28.56 -0.01
CA SER A 145 -18.11 29.69 0.19
C SER A 145 -18.71 30.81 1.01
N SER A 146 -19.93 31.20 0.67
CA SER A 146 -20.63 32.32 1.28
C SER A 146 -21.04 31.96 2.71
N MET A 147 -21.62 30.77 2.90
CA MET A 147 -22.00 30.28 4.23
C MET A 147 -20.81 30.16 5.19
N VAL A 148 -19.66 29.68 4.71
CA VAL A 148 -18.45 29.56 5.53
C VAL A 148 -17.91 30.93 5.94
N LYS A 149 -17.92 31.91 5.04
CA LYS A 149 -17.49 33.28 5.35
C LYS A 149 -18.41 33.94 6.37
N GLU A 150 -19.73 33.83 6.17
CA GLU A 150 -20.73 34.41 7.06
C GLU A 150 -20.68 33.74 8.45
N GLY A 151 -20.64 32.40 8.49
CA GLY A 151 -20.58 31.63 9.73
C GLY A 151 -19.30 31.83 10.55
N LEU A 152 -18.22 32.33 9.93
CA LEU A 152 -16.94 32.63 10.57
C LEU A 152 -16.65 34.13 10.71
N ALA A 153 -17.60 35.03 10.39
CA ALA A 153 -17.37 36.47 10.43
C ALA A 153 -16.88 36.98 11.80
N GLU A 154 -17.37 36.36 12.89
CA GLU A 154 -17.02 36.70 14.27
C GLU A 154 -15.70 36.08 14.77
N PHE A 155 -15.08 35.19 13.97
CA PHE A 155 -13.86 34.46 14.37
C PHE A 155 -12.57 35.25 14.10
N GLY A 156 -12.66 36.45 13.52
CA GLY A 156 -11.50 37.31 13.24
C GLY A 156 -10.50 36.71 12.24
N LEU A 157 -10.94 35.75 11.42
CA LEU A 157 -10.12 35.14 10.38
C LEU A 157 -10.14 35.98 9.10
N ASP A 158 -9.01 36.06 8.40
CA ASP A 158 -8.99 36.64 7.06
C ASP A 158 -9.76 35.74 6.08
N ASN A 159 -10.27 36.33 5.00
CA ASN A 159 -11.07 35.61 3.99
C ASN A 159 -10.40 34.33 3.48
N LYS A 160 -9.08 34.34 3.33
CA LYS A 160 -8.31 33.20 2.87
C LYS A 160 -8.30 32.06 3.90
N SER A 161 -8.14 32.36 5.19
CA SER A 161 -8.18 31.33 6.24
C SER A 161 -9.60 30.80 6.47
N ALA A 162 -10.62 31.64 6.38
CA ALA A 162 -12.01 31.21 6.44
C ALA A 162 -12.34 30.21 5.32
N LEU A 163 -12.00 30.54 4.06
CA LEU A 163 -12.26 29.67 2.92
C LEU A 163 -11.47 28.34 2.95
N ARG A 164 -10.37 28.25 3.71
CA ARG A 164 -9.67 26.98 3.93
C ARG A 164 -10.45 25.98 4.80
N CYS A 165 -11.53 26.42 5.45
CA CYS A 165 -12.40 25.56 6.26
C CYS A 165 -13.56 24.95 5.44
N LYS A 166 -13.75 25.33 4.16
CA LYS A 166 -14.85 24.81 3.31
C LYS A 166 -14.92 23.29 3.25
N ASN A 167 -13.77 22.64 3.29
CA ASN A 167 -13.67 21.18 3.27
C ASN A 167 -14.36 20.54 4.49
N MET A 168 -14.42 21.23 5.64
CA MET A 168 -15.16 20.77 6.80
C MET A 168 -16.67 20.95 6.63
N PHE A 169 -17.12 21.96 5.88
CA PHE A 169 -18.55 22.12 5.57
C PHE A 169 -19.02 20.93 4.72
N ALA A 170 -18.25 20.60 3.68
CA ALA A 170 -18.50 19.44 2.84
C ALA A 170 -18.45 18.13 3.64
N LEU A 171 -17.50 17.99 4.58
CA LEU A 171 -17.47 16.85 5.50
C LEU A 171 -18.74 16.79 6.36
N GLY A 172 -19.25 17.93 6.84
CA GLY A 172 -20.50 18.02 7.61
C GLY A 172 -21.70 17.51 6.83
N LEU A 173 -21.80 17.89 5.54
CA LEU A 173 -22.84 17.37 4.64
C LEU A 173 -22.73 15.87 4.42
N VAL A 174 -21.51 15.34 4.28
CA VAL A 174 -21.30 13.89 4.16
C VAL A 174 -21.66 13.18 5.48
N CYS A 175 -21.32 13.75 6.64
CA CYS A 175 -21.75 13.20 7.92
C CYS A 175 -23.28 13.18 8.05
N TRP A 176 -23.97 14.23 7.61
CA TRP A 176 -25.43 14.26 7.56
C TRP A 176 -25.98 13.18 6.64
N LEU A 177 -25.43 13.06 5.43
CA LEU A 177 -25.87 12.08 4.44
C LEU A 177 -25.78 10.63 4.94
N PHE A 178 -24.80 10.34 5.80
CA PHE A 178 -24.56 9.00 6.35
C PHE A 178 -25.01 8.83 7.81
N GLU A 179 -25.82 9.75 8.35
CA GLU A 179 -26.26 9.79 9.74
C GLU A 179 -25.12 9.60 10.77
N ARG A 180 -23.96 10.20 10.48
CA ARG A 180 -22.78 10.10 11.34
C ARG A 180 -22.76 11.19 12.39
N PRO A 181 -22.69 10.83 13.68
CA PRO A 181 -22.62 11.80 14.76
C PRO A 181 -21.25 12.53 14.74
N LEU A 182 -21.26 13.82 15.05
CA LEU A 182 -20.12 14.72 14.81
C LEU A 182 -19.03 14.63 15.89
N GLU A 183 -19.32 14.06 17.06
CA GLU A 183 -18.45 14.04 18.24
C GLU A 183 -17.08 13.43 17.92
N GLY A 184 -17.06 12.33 17.16
CA GLY A 184 -15.82 11.69 16.72
C GLY A 184 -14.99 12.58 15.80
N ALA A 185 -15.64 13.27 14.85
CA ALA A 185 -14.97 14.19 13.94
C ALA A 185 -14.44 15.44 14.66
N ILE A 186 -15.20 15.96 15.64
CA ILE A 186 -14.78 17.06 16.51
C ILE A 186 -13.52 16.69 17.28
N HIS A 187 -13.50 15.51 17.92
CA HIS A 187 -12.34 15.06 18.68
C HIS A 187 -11.08 14.91 17.82
N LEU A 188 -11.23 14.42 16.59
CA LEU A 188 -10.12 14.33 15.62
C LEU A 188 -9.60 15.72 15.21
N LEU A 189 -10.47 16.71 15.02
CA LEU A 189 -10.09 18.09 14.72
C LEU A 189 -9.37 18.76 15.88
N GLU A 190 -9.86 18.58 17.11
CA GLU A 190 -9.23 19.07 18.33
C GLU A 190 -7.82 18.50 18.49
N SER A 191 -7.66 17.20 18.28
CA SER A 191 -6.37 16.52 18.36
C SER A 191 -5.40 17.01 17.30
N LYS A 192 -5.84 17.11 16.04
CA LYS A 192 -4.98 17.51 14.91
C LYS A 192 -4.51 18.96 15.00
N PHE A 193 -5.39 19.86 15.42
CA PHE A 193 -5.10 21.29 15.49
C PHE A 193 -4.94 21.79 16.93
N ALA A 194 -4.58 20.92 17.88
CA ALA A 194 -4.46 21.25 19.31
C ALA A 194 -3.61 22.50 19.60
N LYS A 195 -2.60 22.78 18.78
CA LYS A 195 -1.72 23.96 18.89
C LYS A 195 -2.34 25.27 18.35
N LYS A 196 -3.52 25.21 17.71
CA LYS A 196 -4.18 26.33 17.01
C LYS A 196 -5.67 26.40 17.37
N PRO A 197 -6.03 26.80 18.59
CA PRO A 197 -7.41 26.73 19.10
C PRO A 197 -8.42 27.55 18.29
N GLY A 198 -8.02 28.70 17.73
CA GLY A 198 -8.90 29.48 16.83
C GLY A 198 -9.29 28.72 15.57
N ILE A 199 -8.35 27.99 14.96
CA ILE A 199 -8.60 27.16 13.78
C ILE A 199 -9.46 25.96 14.14
N VAL A 200 -9.23 25.32 15.28
CA VAL A 200 -10.07 24.22 15.79
C VAL A 200 -11.53 24.67 15.88
N LYS A 201 -11.80 25.76 16.61
CA LYS A 201 -13.17 26.26 16.80
C LYS A 201 -13.83 26.62 15.47
N ALA A 202 -13.10 27.24 14.55
CA ALA A 202 -13.62 27.57 13.22
C ALA A 202 -13.99 26.32 12.41
N ASN A 203 -13.12 25.30 12.39
CA ASN A 203 -13.39 24.05 11.68
C ASN A 203 -14.57 23.28 12.30
N ILE A 204 -14.70 23.26 13.63
CA ILE A 204 -15.84 22.65 14.33
C ILE A 204 -17.14 23.39 13.98
N LYS A 205 -17.15 24.73 14.03
CA LYS A 205 -18.32 25.54 13.66
C LYS A 205 -18.76 25.23 12.23
N VAL A 206 -17.82 25.23 11.29
CA VAL A 206 -18.09 24.97 9.87
C VAL A 206 -18.55 23.53 9.60
N LEU A 207 -17.97 22.55 10.30
CA LEU A 207 -18.42 21.15 10.27
C LEU A 207 -19.90 21.03 10.70
N THR A 208 -20.23 21.66 11.83
CA THR A 208 -21.59 21.68 12.37
C THR A 208 -22.56 22.42 11.46
N ASP A 209 -22.14 23.54 10.85
CA ASP A 209 -22.95 24.29 9.89
C ASP A 209 -23.29 23.46 8.66
N GLY A 210 -22.32 22.69 8.14
CA GLY A 210 -22.55 21.77 7.03
C GLY A 210 -23.56 20.68 7.37
N TYR A 211 -23.44 20.07 8.56
CA TYR A 211 -24.39 19.06 9.02
C TYR A 211 -25.81 19.62 9.21
N ASN A 212 -25.91 20.81 9.81
CA ASN A 212 -27.18 21.49 10.03
C ASN A 212 -27.82 21.96 8.72
N TYR A 213 -27.01 22.39 7.74
CA TYR A 213 -27.51 22.70 6.41
C TYR A 213 -28.21 21.49 5.80
N GLY A 214 -27.58 20.31 5.87
CA GLY A 214 -28.20 19.04 5.47
C GLY A 214 -29.57 18.79 6.12
N ASN A 215 -29.69 19.00 7.43
CA ASN A 215 -30.97 18.83 8.14
C ASN A 215 -32.06 19.85 7.74
N ASN A 216 -31.67 21.00 7.20
CA ASN A 216 -32.58 22.11 6.91
C ASN A 216 -32.89 22.26 5.42
N ILE A 217 -32.19 21.56 4.54
CA ILE A 217 -32.54 21.51 3.13
C ILE A 217 -33.67 20.52 2.91
N ASP A 218 -34.65 20.93 2.11
CA ASP A 218 -35.69 20.04 1.61
C ASP A 218 -35.12 19.20 0.44
N ALA A 219 -34.04 18.48 0.74
CA ALA A 219 -33.36 17.64 -0.23
C ALA A 219 -34.13 16.34 -0.41
N SER A 220 -34.52 16.02 -1.63
CA SER A 220 -35.16 14.74 -1.99
C SER A 220 -34.22 13.52 -1.89
N VAL A 221 -33.04 13.69 -1.29
CA VAL A 221 -31.98 12.69 -1.19
C VAL A 221 -32.19 11.87 0.08
N SER A 222 -32.22 10.55 -0.07
CA SER A 222 -32.30 9.62 1.08
C SER A 222 -31.00 9.68 1.89
N THR A 223 -31.08 9.67 3.22
CA THR A 223 -29.91 9.43 4.06
C THR A 223 -29.58 7.95 4.06
N TYR A 224 -28.30 7.63 4.22
CA TYR A 224 -27.81 6.26 4.17
C TYR A 224 -27.28 5.80 5.51
N ARG A 225 -27.54 4.55 5.85
CA ARG A 225 -26.94 3.89 7.00
C ARG A 225 -26.15 2.68 6.53
N ILE A 226 -24.91 2.56 6.99
CA ILE A 226 -24.11 1.35 6.79
C ILE A 226 -24.13 0.58 8.09
N GLU A 227 -24.78 -0.58 8.10
CA GLU A 227 -24.80 -1.43 9.29
C GLU A 227 -23.39 -1.95 9.59
N SER A 228 -22.98 -1.84 10.84
CA SER A 228 -21.69 -2.34 11.30
C SER A 228 -21.85 -3.78 11.76
N LYS A 229 -21.00 -4.70 11.26
CA LYS A 229 -20.84 -6.00 11.91
C LYS A 229 -20.10 -5.81 13.24
N LYS A 230 -20.38 -6.67 14.23
CA LYS A 230 -19.61 -6.71 15.48
C LYS A 230 -18.15 -7.02 15.16
N THR A 231 -17.27 -6.04 15.34
CA THR A 231 -15.82 -6.21 15.23
C THR A 231 -15.31 -7.13 16.34
N ALA A 232 -14.27 -7.91 16.05
CA ALA A 232 -13.63 -8.73 17.08
C ALA A 232 -13.03 -7.81 18.15
N PRO A 233 -13.17 -8.10 19.46
CA PRO A 233 -12.55 -7.31 20.51
C PRO A 233 -11.04 -7.13 20.30
N GLY A 234 -10.53 -5.94 20.56
CA GLY A 234 -9.10 -5.61 20.42
C GLY A 234 -8.85 -4.11 20.31
N PHE A 235 -7.58 -3.73 20.21
CA PHE A 235 -7.16 -2.37 19.92
C PHE A 235 -7.01 -2.19 18.43
N TYR A 236 -7.70 -1.19 17.88
CA TYR A 236 -7.67 -0.86 16.46
C TYR A 236 -7.12 0.54 16.23
N THR A 237 -6.44 0.71 15.12
CA THR A 237 -6.01 2.01 14.63
C THR A 237 -6.12 2.06 13.10
N ASP A 238 -6.20 3.24 12.51
CA ASP A 238 -6.02 3.39 11.07
C ASP A 238 -4.52 3.31 10.74
N VAL A 239 -4.19 2.54 9.71
CA VAL A 239 -2.81 2.44 9.23
C VAL A 239 -2.77 2.46 7.71
N ASN A 240 -1.80 3.21 7.17
CA ASN A 240 -1.42 3.08 5.77
C ASN A 240 -0.29 2.06 5.61
N GLY A 241 -0.07 1.59 4.38
CA GLY A 241 0.92 0.54 4.10
C GLY A 241 2.34 0.91 4.50
N ASN A 242 2.82 2.11 4.19
CA ASN A 242 4.19 2.55 4.54
C ASN A 242 4.44 2.58 6.05
N LYS A 243 3.45 3.04 6.81
CA LYS A 243 3.52 3.07 8.28
C LYS A 243 3.50 1.65 8.85
N ALA A 244 2.59 0.79 8.39
CA ALA A 244 2.53 -0.61 8.82
C ALA A 244 3.85 -1.36 8.53
N LEU A 245 4.40 -1.15 7.32
CA LEU A 245 5.70 -1.69 6.91
C LEU A 245 6.81 -1.27 7.89
N SER A 246 6.84 0.01 8.24
CA SER A 246 7.83 0.56 9.18
C SER A 246 7.76 -0.12 10.54
N TYR A 247 6.56 -0.36 11.08
CA TYR A 247 6.39 -1.12 12.32
C TYR A 247 6.77 -2.59 12.19
N GLY A 248 6.53 -3.22 11.04
CA GLY A 248 6.93 -4.61 10.79
C GLY A 248 8.46 -4.79 10.81
N LEU A 249 9.20 -3.82 10.26
CA LEU A 249 10.66 -3.80 10.32
C LEU A 249 11.18 -3.63 11.74
N ILE A 250 10.54 -2.74 12.52
CA ILE A 250 10.87 -2.54 13.94
C ILE A 250 10.62 -3.83 14.72
N ALA A 251 9.47 -4.47 14.53
CA ALA A 251 9.11 -5.72 15.19
C ALA A 251 10.09 -6.86 14.86
N ALA A 252 10.53 -6.97 13.60
CA ALA A 252 11.56 -7.95 13.22
C ALA A 252 12.90 -7.67 13.91
N ALA A 253 13.34 -6.40 13.95
CA ALA A 253 14.58 -6.03 14.63
C ALA A 253 14.50 -6.31 16.14
N GLU A 254 13.39 -5.96 16.78
CA GLU A 254 13.14 -6.20 18.20
C GLU A 254 13.12 -7.71 18.52
N LYS A 255 12.39 -8.53 17.74
CA LYS A 255 12.37 -9.98 17.91
C LYS A 255 13.73 -10.64 17.65
N ALA A 256 14.59 -10.02 16.85
CA ALA A 256 15.96 -10.48 16.61
C ALA A 256 16.95 -10.00 17.69
N GLY A 257 16.54 -9.08 18.59
CA GLY A 257 17.43 -8.42 19.54
C GLY A 257 18.43 -7.47 18.87
N LEU A 258 18.09 -6.93 17.70
CA LEU A 258 18.96 -6.07 16.89
C LEU A 258 18.47 -4.61 16.90
N ARG A 259 19.38 -3.68 16.64
CA ARG A 259 18.99 -2.32 16.24
C ARG A 259 18.54 -2.31 14.79
N LEU A 260 17.55 -1.47 14.47
CA LEU A 260 17.14 -1.21 13.10
C LEU A 260 17.91 -0.01 12.55
N PHE A 261 18.60 -0.18 11.42
CA PHE A 261 19.25 0.91 10.71
C PHE A 261 18.61 1.12 9.34
N LEU A 262 18.14 2.34 9.06
CA LEU A 262 17.63 2.71 7.74
C LEU A 262 18.60 3.69 7.07
N GLY A 263 19.13 3.31 5.91
CA GLY A 263 19.82 4.22 4.99
C GLY A 263 18.99 4.44 3.73
N SER A 264 18.46 5.65 3.55
CA SER A 264 17.56 5.95 2.42
C SER A 264 17.84 7.29 1.76
N TYR A 265 17.52 7.35 0.47
CA TYR A 265 17.35 8.61 -0.26
C TYR A 265 15.83 8.88 -0.40
N PRO A 266 15.35 10.13 -0.29
CA PRO A 266 13.93 10.44 -0.44
C PRO A 266 13.46 10.20 -1.88
N ILE A 267 12.47 9.33 -2.06
CA ILE A 267 11.83 9.04 -3.36
C ILE A 267 10.37 8.68 -3.17
N THR A 268 9.46 9.30 -3.93
CA THR A 268 8.03 8.96 -3.91
C THR A 268 7.82 7.54 -4.47
N PRO A 269 7.02 6.66 -3.84
CA PRO A 269 6.22 6.86 -2.62
C PRO A 269 6.87 6.31 -1.34
N ALA A 270 8.17 6.02 -1.34
CA ALA A 270 8.87 5.40 -0.21
C ALA A 270 9.34 6.39 0.89
N THR A 271 9.36 7.70 0.62
CA THR A 271 9.84 8.71 1.60
C THR A 271 9.15 8.65 2.96
N ASP A 272 7.89 8.24 3.02
CA ASP A 272 7.16 8.15 4.29
C ASP A 272 7.71 7.08 5.24
N ILE A 273 8.37 6.05 4.71
CA ILE A 273 9.10 5.06 5.53
C ILE A 273 10.25 5.74 6.27
N LEU A 274 11.00 6.61 5.57
CA LEU A 274 12.07 7.41 6.19
C LEU A 274 11.52 8.36 7.25
N HIS A 275 10.40 9.03 6.99
CA HIS A 275 9.74 9.91 7.96
C HIS A 275 9.30 9.15 9.22
N GLU A 276 8.60 8.03 9.06
CA GLU A 276 8.11 7.23 10.19
C GLU A 276 9.28 6.67 11.00
N LEU A 277 10.22 5.97 10.36
CA LEU A 277 11.35 5.32 11.05
C LEU A 277 12.30 6.33 11.74
N SER A 278 12.56 7.48 11.12
CA SER A 278 13.43 8.51 11.73
C SER A 278 12.84 9.11 13.01
N GLY A 279 11.51 9.03 13.17
CA GLY A 279 10.79 9.46 14.36
C GLY A 279 10.78 8.45 15.50
N ARG A 280 11.23 7.20 15.28
CA ARG A 280 11.12 6.07 16.24
C ARG A 280 12.42 5.71 16.95
N LYS A 281 13.21 6.71 17.36
CA LYS A 281 14.49 6.51 18.05
C LYS A 281 14.32 5.76 19.38
N GLU A 282 13.18 5.96 20.03
CA GLU A 282 12.74 5.27 21.25
C GLU A 282 12.61 3.76 21.09
N LEU A 283 12.40 3.28 19.86
CA LEU A 283 12.32 1.85 19.50
C LEU A 283 13.66 1.30 18.96
N GLY A 284 14.77 1.99 19.22
CA GLY A 284 16.10 1.55 18.79
C GLY A 284 16.39 1.78 17.30
N VAL A 285 15.57 2.57 16.60
CA VAL A 285 15.73 2.88 15.18
C VAL A 285 16.76 3.98 14.95
N LYS A 286 17.63 3.80 13.95
CA LYS A 286 18.52 4.82 13.41
C LYS A 286 18.24 5.04 11.93
N GLY A 287 17.40 6.01 11.62
CA GLY A 287 17.13 6.46 10.25
C GLY A 287 18.05 7.60 9.84
N LEU A 288 18.68 7.47 8.67
CA LEU A 288 19.56 8.47 8.07
C LEU A 288 19.19 8.69 6.61
N GLN A 289 19.10 9.98 6.24
CA GLN A 289 18.99 10.42 4.86
C GLN A 289 20.39 10.55 4.25
N PHE A 290 20.56 10.03 3.03
CA PHE A 290 21.81 10.10 2.29
C PHE A 290 21.68 10.96 1.01
N GLU A 291 22.82 11.23 0.39
CA GLU A 291 22.98 12.02 -0.83
C GLU A 291 22.38 11.36 -2.07
N ASP A 292 22.39 10.03 -2.13
CA ASP A 292 21.84 9.22 -3.21
C ASP A 292 21.46 7.79 -2.75
N GLU A 293 20.88 7.00 -3.66
CA GLU A 293 20.49 5.63 -3.39
C GLU A 293 21.67 4.68 -3.13
N ILE A 294 22.84 4.94 -3.72
CA ILE A 294 24.04 4.10 -3.61
C ILE A 294 24.62 4.24 -2.21
N ALA A 295 24.78 5.47 -1.71
CA ALA A 295 25.21 5.78 -0.35
C ALA A 295 24.24 5.21 0.69
N GLY A 296 22.94 5.33 0.44
CA GLY A 296 21.89 4.78 1.31
C GLY A 296 21.99 3.27 1.51
N VAL A 297 22.09 2.50 0.41
CA VAL A 297 22.21 1.02 0.51
C VAL A 297 23.57 0.58 1.04
N SER A 298 24.65 1.25 0.63
CA SER A 298 26.00 0.91 1.07
C SER A 298 26.16 1.08 2.58
N THR A 299 25.56 2.12 3.15
CA THR A 299 25.56 2.32 4.61
C THR A 299 24.68 1.31 5.33
N ALA A 300 23.54 0.90 4.75
CA ALA A 300 22.72 -0.17 5.31
C ALA A 300 23.47 -1.52 5.36
N ILE A 301 24.26 -1.83 4.32
CA ILE A 301 25.15 -3.00 4.31
C ILE A 301 26.24 -2.88 5.38
N GLY A 302 26.84 -1.70 5.53
CA GLY A 302 27.80 -1.42 6.59
C GLY A 302 27.22 -1.59 8.00
N ALA A 303 25.99 -1.13 8.23
CA ALA A 303 25.27 -1.36 9.48
C ALA A 303 25.01 -2.85 9.75
N SER A 304 24.71 -3.60 8.69
CA SER A 304 24.52 -5.06 8.76
C SER A 304 25.82 -5.79 9.07
N PHE A 305 26.95 -5.35 8.51
CA PHE A 305 28.26 -5.86 8.92
C PHE A 305 28.55 -5.57 10.41
N ALA A 306 28.11 -4.41 10.91
CA ALA A 306 28.29 -3.97 12.29
C ALA A 306 27.31 -4.59 13.31
N GLY A 307 26.40 -5.49 12.91
CA GLY A 307 25.47 -6.16 13.83
C GLY A 307 24.07 -5.56 13.92
N ALA A 308 23.67 -4.65 13.03
CA ALA A 308 22.29 -4.16 12.96
C ALA A 308 21.47 -4.90 11.89
N LEU A 309 20.15 -4.80 11.95
CA LEU A 309 19.32 -5.09 10.77
C LEU A 309 19.38 -3.86 9.84
N GLY A 310 20.16 -3.97 8.76
CA GLY A 310 20.24 -2.93 7.75
C GLY A 310 19.06 -2.96 6.79
N VAL A 311 18.47 -1.79 6.57
CA VAL A 311 17.34 -1.58 5.68
C VAL A 311 17.59 -0.38 4.78
N THR A 312 17.10 -0.45 3.55
CA THR A 312 17.01 0.71 2.64
C THR A 312 15.64 0.72 1.98
N SER A 313 15.05 1.90 1.80
CA SER A 313 13.77 2.10 1.12
C SER A 313 13.94 2.84 -0.20
N THR A 314 13.16 2.47 -1.21
CA THR A 314 13.29 3.03 -2.57
C THR A 314 12.06 2.74 -3.44
N SER A 315 12.17 3.07 -4.73
CA SER A 315 11.25 2.66 -5.80
C SER A 315 12.07 2.24 -7.03
N GLY A 316 11.45 1.80 -8.13
CA GLY A 316 12.10 1.24 -9.32
C GLY A 316 13.43 1.89 -9.77
N PRO A 317 13.52 3.22 -9.98
CA PRO A 317 14.77 3.86 -10.39
C PRO A 317 15.90 3.69 -9.36
N GLY A 318 15.57 3.82 -8.09
CA GLY A 318 16.53 3.68 -7.02
C GLY A 318 16.93 2.23 -6.77
N LEU A 319 16.02 1.26 -6.98
CA LEU A 319 16.37 -0.16 -7.00
C LEU A 319 17.42 -0.45 -8.08
N ALA A 320 17.35 0.21 -9.24
CA ALA A 320 18.32 0.02 -10.33
C ALA A 320 19.72 0.48 -9.88
N LEU A 321 19.80 1.67 -9.27
CA LEU A 321 21.06 2.22 -8.72
C LEU A 321 21.65 1.36 -7.61
N LYS A 322 20.82 0.69 -6.81
CA LYS A 322 21.26 -0.17 -5.69
C LYS A 322 21.79 -1.54 -6.12
N SER A 323 21.62 -1.92 -7.40
CA SER A 323 21.84 -3.31 -7.84
C SER A 323 23.25 -3.83 -7.59
N GLU A 324 24.29 -3.00 -7.82
CA GLU A 324 25.69 -3.38 -7.54
C GLU A 324 25.92 -3.65 -6.04
N ALA A 325 25.45 -2.74 -5.18
CA ALA A 325 25.59 -2.88 -3.74
C ALA A 325 24.78 -4.06 -3.18
N ILE A 326 23.60 -4.35 -3.74
CA ILE A 326 22.87 -5.59 -3.39
C ILE A 326 23.71 -6.81 -3.78
N GLY A 327 24.40 -6.79 -4.92
CA GLY A 327 25.37 -7.81 -5.30
C GLY A 327 26.49 -7.99 -4.26
N LEU A 328 27.01 -6.90 -3.69
CA LEU A 328 27.95 -6.95 -2.57
C LEU A 328 27.34 -7.65 -1.33
N ALA A 329 26.09 -7.36 -1.00
CA ALA A 329 25.41 -7.99 0.13
C ALA A 329 25.14 -9.49 -0.11
N VAL A 330 24.87 -9.90 -1.35
CA VAL A 330 24.74 -11.32 -1.75
C VAL A 330 26.06 -12.05 -1.55
N ILE A 331 27.17 -11.54 -2.12
CA ILE A 331 28.46 -12.23 -2.05
C ILE A 331 29.06 -12.21 -0.64
N ALA A 332 28.87 -11.12 0.11
CA ALA A 332 29.27 -11.03 1.51
C ALA A 332 28.32 -11.80 2.46
N GLU A 333 27.18 -12.26 1.94
CA GLU A 333 26.11 -12.93 2.68
C GLU A 333 25.75 -12.16 3.95
N LEU A 334 25.28 -10.93 3.78
CA LEU A 334 24.84 -10.08 4.88
C LEU A 334 23.32 -9.94 4.86
N PRO A 335 22.68 -9.82 6.04
CA PRO A 335 21.26 -9.51 6.10
C PRO A 335 21.05 -8.10 5.54
N LEU A 336 20.09 -7.93 4.63
CA LEU A 336 19.71 -6.62 4.11
C LEU A 336 18.24 -6.68 3.69
N VAL A 337 17.42 -5.74 4.13
CA VAL A 337 16.07 -5.57 3.57
C VAL A 337 16.06 -4.37 2.63
N VAL A 338 15.70 -4.61 1.38
CA VAL A 338 15.50 -3.56 0.36
C VAL A 338 14.00 -3.44 0.12
N VAL A 339 13.41 -2.34 0.58
CA VAL A 339 11.99 -2.05 0.37
C VAL A 339 11.84 -1.31 -0.94
N ASP A 340 11.19 -1.93 -1.92
CA ASP A 340 10.86 -1.33 -3.20
C ASP A 340 9.35 -1.04 -3.25
N VAL A 341 8.99 0.23 -3.07
CA VAL A 341 7.60 0.68 -3.20
C VAL A 341 7.37 1.05 -4.66
N GLN A 342 6.86 0.09 -5.41
CA GLN A 342 6.73 0.19 -6.87
C GLN A 342 5.81 1.34 -7.30
N ARG A 343 6.15 1.97 -8.42
CA ARG A 343 5.40 3.06 -9.06
C ARG A 343 5.48 2.90 -10.58
N GLY A 344 4.69 3.67 -11.33
CA GLY A 344 4.72 3.58 -12.79
C GLY A 344 6.10 3.89 -13.38
N GLY A 345 6.64 2.98 -14.19
CA GLY A 345 7.89 3.15 -14.95
C GLY A 345 7.66 3.36 -16.46
N PRO A 346 8.70 3.21 -17.31
CA PRO A 346 10.13 3.09 -16.99
C PRO A 346 10.80 4.44 -16.70
N SER A 347 12.07 4.41 -16.26
CA SER A 347 12.83 5.62 -15.88
C SER A 347 12.07 6.41 -14.80
N THR A 348 11.97 7.74 -14.89
CA THR A 348 11.15 8.53 -13.95
C THR A 348 9.69 8.05 -13.91
N GLY A 349 9.14 7.68 -15.07
CA GLY A 349 7.79 7.14 -15.23
C GLY A 349 6.69 8.06 -14.70
N LEU A 350 5.80 7.49 -13.88
CA LEU A 350 4.65 8.13 -13.25
C LEU A 350 4.77 8.03 -11.72
N PRO A 351 5.51 8.95 -11.06
CA PRO A 351 5.87 8.81 -9.65
C PRO A 351 4.70 8.68 -8.67
N THR A 352 3.52 9.22 -9.04
CA THR A 352 2.31 9.22 -8.20
C THR A 352 1.33 8.10 -8.54
N LYS A 353 1.65 7.25 -9.52
CA LYS A 353 0.75 6.17 -9.99
C LYS A 353 1.31 4.80 -9.62
N SER A 354 0.40 3.87 -9.29
CA SER A 354 0.77 2.51 -8.90
C SER A 354 0.94 1.60 -10.12
N GLU A 355 1.96 0.75 -10.09
CA GLU A 355 2.20 -0.30 -11.07
C GLU A 355 3.08 -1.40 -10.45
N GLN A 356 3.08 -2.61 -11.02
CA GLN A 356 3.81 -3.77 -10.49
C GLN A 356 4.88 -4.25 -11.49
N THR A 357 5.69 -3.31 -11.99
CA THR A 357 6.61 -3.55 -13.13
C THR A 357 8.03 -3.90 -12.75
N ASP A 358 8.37 -3.91 -11.46
CA ASP A 358 9.76 -4.01 -11.02
C ASP A 358 10.13 -5.45 -10.64
N LEU A 359 9.20 -6.41 -10.76
CA LEU A 359 9.43 -7.81 -10.38
C LEU A 359 10.63 -8.44 -11.10
N MET A 360 10.79 -8.24 -12.41
CA MET A 360 11.96 -8.76 -13.13
C MET A 360 13.27 -8.12 -12.65
N GLN A 361 13.26 -6.84 -12.30
CA GLN A 361 14.43 -6.16 -11.72
C GLN A 361 14.72 -6.67 -10.31
N ALA A 362 13.69 -6.94 -9.52
CA ALA A 362 13.83 -7.58 -8.21
C ALA A 362 14.37 -9.01 -8.32
N LEU A 363 13.97 -9.80 -9.32
CA LEU A 363 14.44 -11.18 -9.52
C LEU A 363 15.81 -11.29 -10.21
N TYR A 364 16.14 -10.37 -11.13
CA TYR A 364 17.29 -10.53 -12.03
C TYR A 364 18.09 -9.24 -12.31
N GLY A 365 17.84 -8.14 -11.60
CA GLY A 365 18.46 -6.83 -11.90
C GLY A 365 19.94 -6.69 -11.53
N ARG A 366 20.60 -7.75 -11.07
CA ARG A 366 21.98 -7.75 -10.58
C ARG A 366 22.89 -8.54 -11.52
N ASN A 367 24.19 -8.26 -11.49
CA ASN A 367 25.17 -8.97 -12.30
C ASN A 367 25.55 -10.34 -11.70
N GLY A 368 25.79 -11.32 -12.58
CA GLY A 368 26.17 -12.69 -12.21
C GLY A 368 25.05 -13.47 -11.49
N GLU A 369 25.35 -14.71 -11.14
CA GLU A 369 24.44 -15.59 -10.38
C GLU A 369 24.31 -15.08 -8.93
N SER A 370 23.32 -14.21 -8.73
CA SER A 370 23.15 -13.38 -7.53
C SER A 370 21.73 -13.51 -6.95
N PRO A 371 21.38 -14.69 -6.41
CA PRO A 371 20.02 -14.96 -5.95
C PRO A 371 19.72 -14.18 -4.66
N VAL A 372 18.49 -13.68 -4.57
CA VAL A 372 17.96 -12.94 -3.42
C VAL A 372 16.56 -13.41 -3.10
N VAL A 373 16.12 -13.24 -1.87
CA VAL A 373 14.72 -13.50 -1.52
C VAL A 373 13.85 -12.37 -2.06
N VAL A 374 12.67 -12.68 -2.59
CA VAL A 374 11.68 -11.69 -3.02
C VAL A 374 10.34 -12.02 -2.36
N ILE A 375 9.77 -11.01 -1.68
CA ILE A 375 8.47 -11.05 -1.00
C ILE A 375 7.65 -9.85 -1.45
N ALA A 376 6.33 -9.98 -1.54
CA ALA A 376 5.40 -8.92 -1.90
C ALA A 376 4.30 -8.76 -0.85
N ALA A 377 4.02 -7.51 -0.45
CA ALA A 377 2.92 -7.18 0.46
C ALA A 377 1.58 -7.10 -0.29
N ALA A 378 0.50 -7.59 0.32
CA ALA A 378 -0.81 -7.71 -0.33
C ALA A 378 -1.79 -6.56 -0.03
N THR A 379 -1.75 -6.01 1.18
CA THR A 379 -2.68 -5.00 1.69
C THR A 379 -1.95 -4.02 2.63
N PRO A 380 -2.54 -2.85 2.97
CA PRO A 380 -1.94 -1.93 3.93
C PRO A 380 -1.59 -2.58 5.28
N THR A 381 -2.43 -3.48 5.79
CA THR A 381 -2.15 -4.19 7.05
C THR A 381 -1.10 -5.29 6.87
N ASP A 382 -1.13 -6.02 5.75
CA ASP A 382 -0.18 -7.08 5.42
C ASP A 382 1.24 -6.54 5.20
N CYS A 383 1.41 -5.25 4.90
CA CYS A 383 2.72 -4.60 4.87
C CYS A 383 3.52 -4.80 6.17
N PHE A 384 2.84 -4.84 7.33
CA PHE A 384 3.49 -5.18 8.61
C PHE A 384 4.04 -6.60 8.58
N ASP A 385 3.22 -7.58 8.21
CA ASP A 385 3.60 -9.00 8.18
C ASP A 385 4.71 -9.26 7.15
N ALA A 386 4.59 -8.67 5.96
CA ALA A 386 5.58 -8.82 4.91
C ALA A 386 6.94 -8.21 5.31
N ALA A 387 6.94 -7.05 5.98
CA ALA A 387 8.16 -6.48 6.55
C ALA A 387 8.76 -7.33 7.67
N PHE A 388 7.91 -7.88 8.54
CA PHE A 388 8.36 -8.76 9.60
C PHE A 388 9.06 -10.00 9.02
N TRP A 389 8.41 -10.66 8.06
CA TRP A 389 8.96 -11.82 7.36
C TRP A 389 10.23 -11.46 6.57
N ALA A 390 10.29 -10.29 5.93
CA ALA A 390 11.50 -9.84 5.25
C ALA A 390 12.69 -9.69 6.21
N GLY A 391 12.48 -9.06 7.37
CA GLY A 391 13.51 -8.95 8.40
C GLY A 391 13.92 -10.31 8.96
N LYS A 392 12.96 -11.18 9.27
CA LYS A 392 13.20 -12.55 9.73
C LYS A 392 14.06 -13.33 8.75
N LEU A 393 13.67 -13.36 7.47
CA LEU A 393 14.38 -14.12 6.44
C LEU A 393 15.78 -13.55 6.16
N ALA A 394 15.92 -12.22 6.15
CA ALA A 394 17.22 -11.58 5.94
C ALA A 394 18.22 -11.99 7.03
N VAL A 395 17.79 -11.93 8.30
CA VAL A 395 18.60 -12.23 9.47
C VAL A 395 18.90 -13.73 9.59
N GLU A 396 17.89 -14.59 9.51
CA GLU A 396 18.05 -16.04 9.72
C GLU A 396 18.82 -16.71 8.59
N HIS A 397 18.74 -16.17 7.36
CA HIS A 397 19.40 -16.77 6.19
C HIS A 397 20.61 -15.97 5.67
N MET A 398 20.99 -14.89 6.36
CA MET A 398 22.15 -14.06 6.05
C MET A 398 22.19 -13.70 4.56
N THR A 399 21.11 -13.09 4.07
CA THR A 399 20.92 -12.79 2.65
C THR A 399 20.11 -11.51 2.44
N PRO A 400 20.27 -10.82 1.31
CA PRO A 400 19.36 -9.76 0.92
C PRO A 400 17.95 -10.29 0.66
N VAL A 401 16.96 -9.51 1.11
CA VAL A 401 15.53 -9.70 0.86
C VAL A 401 14.99 -8.42 0.20
N ILE A 402 14.38 -8.56 -0.96
CA ILE A 402 13.64 -7.48 -1.62
C ILE A 402 12.17 -7.61 -1.24
N LEU A 403 11.65 -6.60 -0.55
CA LEU A 403 10.25 -6.46 -0.20
C LEU A 403 9.57 -5.52 -1.19
N LEU A 404 8.74 -6.10 -2.06
CA LEU A 404 7.90 -5.40 -3.01
C LEU A 404 6.63 -4.90 -2.31
N SER A 405 6.41 -3.60 -2.36
CA SER A 405 5.13 -2.95 -2.13
C SER A 405 4.75 -2.19 -3.40
N ASP A 406 3.66 -1.44 -3.38
CA ASP A 406 3.29 -0.56 -4.48
C ASP A 406 2.58 0.69 -3.97
N SER A 407 2.59 1.75 -4.79
CA SER A 407 2.02 3.06 -4.44
C SER A 407 0.56 2.98 -4.00
N PHE A 408 -0.20 1.98 -4.47
CA PHE A 408 -1.60 1.82 -4.11
C PHE A 408 -1.75 1.37 -2.65
N ILE A 409 -1.11 0.27 -2.24
CA ILE A 409 -1.20 -0.19 -0.84
C ILE A 409 -0.34 0.64 0.13
N ALA A 410 0.74 1.26 -0.36
CA ALA A 410 1.61 2.10 0.46
C ALA A 410 0.88 3.35 0.98
N ASN A 411 0.06 3.97 0.12
CA ASN A 411 -0.70 5.17 0.43
C ASN A 411 -2.14 4.89 0.89
N GLY A 412 -2.70 3.74 0.52
CA GLY A 412 -4.01 3.31 0.98
C GLY A 412 -4.02 2.99 2.48
N SER A 413 -5.12 3.29 3.14
CA SER A 413 -5.35 2.97 4.55
C SER A 413 -6.39 1.87 4.74
N SER A 414 -6.26 1.17 5.85
CA SER A 414 -7.25 0.19 6.34
C SER A 414 -7.32 0.22 7.86
N ALA A 415 -8.46 -0.19 8.42
CA ALA A 415 -8.58 -0.44 9.84
C ALA A 415 -7.67 -1.61 10.23
N TRP A 416 -6.78 -1.39 11.19
CA TRP A 416 -5.79 -2.36 11.60
C TRP A 416 -5.97 -2.74 13.06
N LYS A 417 -6.27 -4.02 13.30
CA LYS A 417 -6.15 -4.62 14.63
C LYS A 417 -4.67 -4.73 14.96
N LEU A 418 -4.24 -4.10 16.05
CA LEU A 418 -2.84 -4.16 16.45
C LEU A 418 -2.41 -5.64 16.67
N PRO A 419 -1.28 -6.06 16.06
CA PRO A 419 -0.82 -7.43 16.16
C PRO A 419 -0.35 -7.73 17.57
N ASP A 420 -0.62 -8.94 18.02
CA ASP A 420 -0.01 -9.48 19.24
C ASP A 420 1.36 -10.06 18.90
N LEU A 421 2.43 -9.32 19.22
CA LEU A 421 3.80 -9.73 18.91
C LEU A 421 4.18 -11.06 19.56
N ASP A 422 3.53 -11.51 20.63
CA ASP A 422 3.83 -12.80 21.25
C ASP A 422 3.39 -13.98 20.39
N THR A 423 2.45 -13.76 19.46
CA THR A 423 2.02 -14.76 18.48
C THR A 423 2.94 -14.87 17.26
N TYR A 424 3.85 -13.91 17.07
CA TYR A 424 4.78 -13.90 15.93
C TYR A 424 5.97 -14.84 16.16
N PRO A 425 6.48 -15.49 15.09
CA PRO A 425 7.60 -16.40 15.23
C PRO A 425 8.86 -15.66 15.67
N ALA A 426 9.68 -16.31 16.51
CA ALA A 426 10.97 -15.76 16.91
C ALA A 426 11.87 -15.53 15.68
N VAL A 427 12.78 -14.55 15.78
CA VAL A 427 13.83 -14.30 14.79
C VAL A 427 15.17 -14.70 15.42
N LYS A 428 15.87 -15.66 14.82
CA LYS A 428 17.06 -16.29 15.40
C LYS A 428 18.31 -16.01 14.55
N PRO A 429 19.07 -14.94 14.83
CA PRO A 429 20.33 -14.69 14.15
C PRO A 429 21.30 -15.88 14.28
N PRO A 430 21.96 -16.32 13.20
CA PRO A 430 22.87 -17.46 13.23
C PRO A 430 24.25 -17.05 13.75
N TYR A 431 24.37 -16.62 15.01
CA TYR A 431 25.61 -16.07 15.55
C TYR A 431 26.79 -17.05 15.52
N ALA A 432 28.01 -16.52 15.44
CA ALA A 432 29.26 -17.27 15.33
C ALA A 432 29.54 -18.21 16.51
N ASP A 433 29.05 -17.90 17.70
CA ASP A 433 29.13 -18.74 18.90
C ASP A 433 28.26 -20.01 18.83
N GLN A 434 27.30 -20.06 17.91
CA GLN A 434 26.47 -21.24 17.66
C GLN A 434 27.18 -22.29 16.79
N TYR A 435 28.33 -21.96 16.23
CA TYR A 435 29.13 -22.90 15.45
C TYR A 435 29.74 -23.98 16.36
N LYS A 436 29.39 -25.24 16.10
CA LYS A 436 29.83 -26.41 16.88
C LYS A 436 30.78 -27.34 16.10
N GLY A 437 31.41 -26.85 15.03
CA GLY A 437 32.32 -27.67 14.23
C GLY A 437 33.70 -27.85 14.89
N GLU A 438 34.39 -28.93 14.52
CA GLU A 438 35.70 -29.29 15.09
C GLU A 438 36.82 -28.30 14.73
N GLN A 439 36.72 -27.64 13.57
CA GLN A 439 37.72 -26.70 13.09
C GLN A 439 37.44 -25.29 13.61
N VAL A 440 38.47 -24.46 13.76
CA VAL A 440 38.32 -23.03 14.12
C VAL A 440 37.31 -22.34 13.19
N TRP A 441 36.44 -21.52 13.79
CA TRP A 441 35.44 -20.75 13.06
C TRP A 441 36.10 -19.87 11.99
N LYS A 442 35.44 -19.79 10.83
CA LYS A 442 35.78 -18.87 9.74
C LYS A 442 34.50 -18.29 9.15
N PRO A 443 34.55 -17.12 8.49
CA PRO A 443 33.34 -16.38 8.09
C PRO A 443 32.39 -17.12 7.16
N TYR A 444 32.91 -18.04 6.33
CA TYR A 444 32.11 -18.85 5.41
C TYR A 444 31.90 -20.29 5.91
N ARG A 445 32.12 -20.53 7.22
CA ARG A 445 31.62 -21.76 7.85
C ARG A 445 30.10 -21.68 7.91
N ARG A 446 29.46 -22.76 7.47
CA ARG A 446 28.01 -22.83 7.28
C ARG A 446 27.41 -23.95 8.09
N ASN A 447 26.15 -23.79 8.44
CA ASN A 447 25.31 -24.90 8.85
C ASN A 447 25.05 -25.81 7.62
N PRO A 448 25.29 -27.14 7.70
CA PRO A 448 25.14 -28.05 6.55
C PRO A 448 23.68 -28.20 6.09
N ASP A 449 22.70 -28.02 6.98
CA ASP A 449 21.27 -28.18 6.70
C ASP A 449 20.68 -26.95 6.04
N THR A 450 21.15 -25.75 6.40
CA THR A 450 20.62 -24.49 5.83
C THR A 450 21.55 -23.82 4.82
N LEU A 451 22.84 -24.19 4.78
CA LEU A 451 23.93 -23.52 4.06
C LEU A 451 24.19 -22.07 4.48
N VAL A 452 23.54 -21.64 5.56
CA VAL A 452 23.70 -20.30 6.12
C VAL A 452 25.02 -20.23 6.87
N ARG A 453 25.81 -19.19 6.59
CA ARG A 453 27.04 -18.92 7.34
C ARG A 453 26.74 -18.39 8.73
N TYR A 454 27.64 -18.63 9.67
CA TYR A 454 27.50 -18.05 11.00
C TYR A 454 27.98 -16.58 11.04
N TRP A 455 27.22 -15.72 11.70
CA TRP A 455 27.41 -14.27 11.77
C TRP A 455 28.25 -13.87 12.99
N ALA A 456 29.45 -13.36 12.75
CA ALA A 456 30.22 -12.65 13.76
C ALA A 456 29.94 -11.15 13.65
N VAL A 457 29.55 -10.52 14.76
CA VAL A 457 29.38 -9.07 14.83
C VAL A 457 30.77 -8.43 14.90
N SER A 458 30.95 -7.30 14.21
CA SER A 458 32.21 -6.56 14.29
C SER A 458 32.53 -6.17 15.74
N GLY A 459 33.73 -6.51 16.20
CA GLY A 459 34.17 -6.27 17.57
C GLY A 459 34.00 -7.43 18.54
N THR A 460 33.39 -8.55 18.12
CA THR A 460 33.33 -9.77 18.95
C THR A 460 34.73 -10.40 19.08
N GLU A 461 35.21 -10.56 20.32
CA GLU A 461 36.51 -11.15 20.62
C GLU A 461 36.64 -12.57 20.06
N GLY A 462 37.79 -12.90 19.46
CA GLY A 462 38.04 -14.21 18.85
C GLY A 462 37.47 -14.43 17.45
N PHE A 463 36.63 -13.51 16.93
CA PHE A 463 35.99 -13.63 15.62
C PHE A 463 36.44 -12.57 14.61
N ALA A 464 37.71 -12.17 14.65
CA ALA A 464 38.27 -11.24 13.68
C ALA A 464 38.15 -11.78 12.25
N HIS A 465 37.58 -11.00 11.34
CA HIS A 465 37.31 -11.47 9.98
C HIS A 465 37.26 -10.38 8.92
N ARG A 466 37.32 -10.83 7.65
CA ARG A 466 37.19 -9.98 6.46
C ARG A 466 36.24 -10.62 5.46
N ILE A 467 35.15 -9.93 5.16
CA ILE A 467 34.26 -10.22 4.03
C ILE A 467 34.33 -9.07 3.02
N GLY A 468 33.86 -9.30 1.79
CA GLY A 468 33.91 -8.30 0.72
C GLY A 468 33.47 -8.89 -0.62
N GLY A 469 33.62 -8.11 -1.69
CA GLY A 469 33.08 -8.43 -3.02
C GLY A 469 33.85 -9.46 -3.86
N LEU A 470 34.91 -10.08 -3.33
CA LEU A 470 35.68 -11.11 -4.04
C LEU A 470 35.24 -12.50 -3.62
N GLU A 471 35.21 -13.43 -4.57
CA GLU A 471 34.87 -14.83 -4.34
C GLU A 471 35.74 -15.44 -3.24
N LYS A 472 35.10 -16.27 -2.41
CA LYS A 472 35.74 -16.91 -1.27
C LYS A 472 35.76 -18.41 -1.43
N ASP A 473 36.83 -19.01 -0.92
CA ASP A 473 36.90 -20.45 -0.81
C ASP A 473 35.87 -20.97 0.20
N TYR A 474 35.08 -21.96 -0.22
CA TYR A 474 34.02 -22.55 0.57
C TYR A 474 34.50 -23.05 1.94
N ASN A 475 35.73 -23.59 2.01
CA ASN A 475 36.26 -24.20 3.22
C ASN A 475 37.17 -23.25 4.01
N THR A 476 38.02 -22.49 3.33
CA THR A 476 39.07 -21.70 3.99
C THR A 476 38.67 -20.26 4.21
N SER A 477 37.58 -19.78 3.58
CA SER A 477 37.14 -18.38 3.59
C SER A 477 38.15 -17.38 3.02
N ALA A 478 39.26 -17.86 2.45
CA ALA A 478 40.26 -17.05 1.76
C ALA A 478 39.71 -16.58 0.39
N ILE A 479 40.36 -15.59 -0.23
CA ILE A 479 40.04 -15.24 -1.63
C ILE A 479 40.39 -16.44 -2.51
N SER A 480 39.51 -16.78 -3.45
CA SER A 480 39.72 -17.89 -4.38
C SER A 480 39.36 -17.48 -5.81
N THR A 481 40.18 -17.92 -6.76
CA THR A 481 39.95 -17.81 -8.20
C THR A 481 39.81 -19.18 -8.87
N GLU A 482 39.70 -20.25 -8.06
CA GLU A 482 39.59 -21.62 -8.54
C GLU A 482 38.21 -21.89 -9.14
N ALA A 483 38.17 -22.42 -10.36
CA ALA A 483 36.94 -22.64 -11.11
C ALA A 483 35.94 -23.54 -10.36
N MET A 484 36.41 -24.66 -9.81
CA MET A 484 35.56 -25.59 -9.07
C MET A 484 35.03 -24.99 -7.77
N ASN A 485 35.80 -24.12 -7.10
CA ASN A 485 35.32 -23.41 -5.93
C ASN A 485 34.24 -22.39 -6.32
N HIS A 486 34.45 -21.65 -7.41
CA HIS A 486 33.48 -20.68 -7.88
C HIS A 486 32.14 -21.33 -8.21
N GLN A 487 32.15 -22.43 -8.98
CA GLN A 487 30.94 -23.21 -9.25
C GLN A 487 30.25 -23.66 -7.96
N LYS A 488 31.01 -24.27 -7.03
CA LYS A 488 30.47 -24.73 -5.75
C LYS A 488 29.81 -23.59 -4.96
N MET A 489 30.44 -22.43 -4.91
CA MET A 489 29.92 -21.28 -4.17
C MET A 489 28.69 -20.65 -4.83
N VAL A 490 28.64 -20.61 -6.16
CA VAL A 490 27.44 -20.23 -6.93
C VAL A 490 26.27 -21.16 -6.59
N GLU A 491 26.46 -22.48 -6.74
CA GLU A 491 25.44 -23.49 -6.43
C GLU A 491 25.02 -23.43 -4.96
N THR A 492 25.96 -23.21 -4.04
CA THR A 492 25.68 -23.08 -2.60
C THR A 492 24.79 -21.88 -2.31
N ARG A 493 25.08 -20.71 -2.90
CA ARG A 493 24.28 -19.49 -2.68
C ARG A 493 22.86 -19.68 -3.21
N GLN A 494 22.70 -20.31 -4.38
CA GLN A 494 21.38 -20.65 -4.91
C GLN A 494 20.64 -21.64 -4.01
N ALA A 495 21.27 -22.75 -3.66
CA ALA A 495 20.66 -23.77 -2.79
C ALA A 495 20.29 -23.21 -1.40
N LYS A 496 21.04 -22.23 -0.87
CA LYS A 496 20.69 -21.52 0.36
C LYS A 496 19.36 -20.78 0.22
N ILE A 497 19.13 -20.10 -0.90
CA ILE A 497 17.87 -19.41 -1.18
C ILE A 497 16.74 -20.40 -1.39
N ASP A 498 16.97 -21.47 -2.16
CA ASP A 498 15.94 -22.49 -2.44
C ASP A 498 15.45 -23.16 -1.14
N ARG A 499 16.37 -23.45 -0.21
CA ARG A 499 16.04 -24.03 1.12
C ARG A 499 15.16 -23.14 1.99
N ILE A 500 15.05 -21.84 1.70
CA ILE A 500 14.12 -20.94 2.43
C ILE A 500 12.67 -21.39 2.24
N ALA A 501 12.34 -22.12 1.17
CA ALA A 501 11.02 -22.71 0.95
C ALA A 501 10.58 -23.65 2.11
N GLU A 502 11.53 -24.22 2.87
CA GLU A 502 11.29 -25.03 4.08
C GLU A 502 10.79 -24.21 5.28
N PHE A 503 11.08 -22.91 5.30
CA PHE A 503 10.90 -22.03 6.46
C PHE A 503 9.80 -20.98 6.27
N ILE A 504 9.20 -20.92 5.07
CA ILE A 504 8.09 -20.03 4.75
C ILE A 504 6.75 -20.80 4.79
N PRO A 505 5.64 -20.13 5.12
CA PRO A 505 4.31 -20.70 5.04
C PRO A 505 3.98 -21.26 3.64
N ALA A 506 3.13 -22.28 3.63
CA ALA A 506 2.55 -22.81 2.40
C ALA A 506 1.64 -21.77 1.72
N LEU A 507 1.47 -21.89 0.41
CA LEU A 507 0.51 -21.09 -0.35
C LEU A 507 -0.92 -21.47 0.06
N GLU A 508 -1.66 -20.50 0.58
CA GLU A 508 -3.07 -20.63 0.91
C GLU A 508 -3.95 -20.29 -0.30
N VAL A 509 -5.10 -20.96 -0.38
CA VAL A 509 -6.11 -20.72 -1.42
C VAL A 509 -7.43 -20.37 -0.73
N SER A 510 -8.00 -19.24 -1.12
CA SER A 510 -9.33 -18.80 -0.71
C SER A 510 -10.38 -19.23 -1.75
N GLY A 511 -11.64 -19.39 -1.33
CA GLY A 511 -12.74 -19.77 -2.21
C GLY A 511 -12.95 -21.28 -2.30
N ASP A 512 -13.48 -21.75 -3.43
CA ASP A 512 -13.92 -23.14 -3.59
C ASP A 512 -12.73 -24.08 -3.86
N THR A 513 -12.66 -25.20 -3.15
CA THR A 513 -11.61 -26.20 -3.38
C THR A 513 -11.75 -26.94 -4.72
N ASP A 514 -12.95 -26.95 -5.29
CA ASP A 514 -13.31 -27.54 -6.58
C ASP A 514 -13.67 -26.47 -7.62
N ALA A 515 -13.01 -25.30 -7.56
CA ALA A 515 -13.27 -24.18 -8.46
C ALA A 515 -13.01 -24.49 -9.94
N ASP A 516 -13.83 -23.90 -10.81
CA ASP A 516 -13.68 -23.96 -12.27
C ASP A 516 -12.51 -23.07 -12.75
N LEU A 517 -12.19 -22.02 -11.98
CA LEU A 517 -11.11 -21.09 -12.24
C LEU A 517 -10.33 -20.76 -10.97
N LEU A 518 -9.01 -20.88 -11.04
CA LEU A 518 -8.09 -20.28 -10.05
C LEU A 518 -7.60 -18.92 -10.54
N ILE A 519 -7.92 -17.87 -9.79
CA ILE A 519 -7.33 -16.55 -9.93
C ILE A 519 -6.00 -16.53 -9.18
N VAL A 520 -4.94 -16.09 -9.84
CA VAL A 520 -3.60 -15.94 -9.27
C VAL A 520 -3.18 -14.49 -9.29
N GLY A 521 -2.76 -13.97 -8.14
CA GLY A 521 -2.29 -12.60 -7.97
C GLY A 521 -1.08 -12.48 -7.07
N TRP A 522 -0.51 -11.29 -7.01
CA TRP A 522 0.54 -10.91 -6.07
C TRP A 522 0.53 -9.38 -5.83
N GLY A 523 1.16 -8.93 -4.75
CA GLY A 523 1.23 -7.51 -4.41
C GLY A 523 -0.15 -6.85 -4.14
N GLY A 524 -0.29 -5.55 -4.36
CA GLY A 524 -1.52 -4.79 -4.14
C GLY A 524 -2.72 -5.12 -5.04
N THR A 525 -2.63 -6.13 -5.91
CA THR A 525 -3.79 -6.63 -6.67
C THR A 525 -4.79 -7.41 -5.81
N TYR A 526 -4.37 -7.87 -4.61
CA TYR A 526 -5.15 -8.76 -3.73
C TYR A 526 -6.61 -8.33 -3.60
N GLY A 527 -6.84 -7.08 -3.18
CA GLY A 527 -8.19 -6.61 -2.89
C GLY A 527 -9.12 -6.67 -4.09
N HIS A 528 -8.60 -6.36 -5.28
CA HIS A 528 -9.38 -6.37 -6.52
C HIS A 528 -9.72 -7.79 -6.96
N LEU A 529 -8.78 -8.72 -6.81
CA LEU A 529 -8.96 -10.12 -7.15
C LEU A 529 -9.90 -10.82 -6.15
N TYR A 530 -9.79 -10.48 -4.86
CA TYR A 530 -10.70 -10.95 -3.84
C TYR A 530 -12.13 -10.49 -4.10
N GLU A 531 -12.35 -9.19 -4.35
CA GLU A 531 -13.71 -8.68 -4.65
C GLU A 531 -14.25 -9.26 -5.96
N ALA A 532 -13.40 -9.51 -6.96
CA ALA A 532 -13.82 -10.18 -8.20
C ALA A 532 -14.28 -11.63 -7.93
N MET A 533 -13.53 -12.39 -7.13
CA MET A 533 -13.91 -13.74 -6.69
C MET A 533 -15.26 -13.73 -5.97
N GLU A 534 -15.43 -12.87 -4.96
CA GLU A 534 -16.69 -12.76 -4.20
C GLU A 534 -17.87 -12.35 -5.12
N THR A 535 -17.64 -11.40 -6.05
CA THR A 535 -18.68 -10.99 -7.01
C THR A 535 -19.06 -12.13 -7.96
N MET A 536 -18.12 -13.02 -8.30
CA MET A 536 -18.40 -14.21 -9.11
C MET A 536 -19.14 -15.28 -8.30
N HIS A 537 -18.82 -15.44 -7.01
CA HIS A 537 -19.58 -16.29 -6.08
C HIS A 537 -21.03 -15.83 -5.92
N GLU A 538 -21.25 -14.52 -5.79
CA GLU A 538 -22.60 -13.92 -5.76
C GLU A 538 -23.41 -14.25 -7.03
N ARG A 539 -22.74 -14.56 -8.16
CA ARG A 539 -23.36 -15.00 -9.42
C ARG A 539 -23.45 -16.52 -9.57
N GLY A 540 -23.05 -17.28 -8.55
CA GLY A 540 -23.10 -18.75 -8.53
C GLY A 540 -21.97 -19.45 -9.29
N LEU A 541 -20.89 -18.75 -9.65
CA LEU A 541 -19.70 -19.35 -10.28
C LEU A 541 -18.75 -19.89 -9.20
N LYS A 542 -18.09 -21.03 -9.45
CA LYS A 542 -17.09 -21.59 -8.52
C LYS A 542 -15.69 -21.08 -8.86
N VAL A 543 -15.13 -20.27 -7.97
CA VAL A 543 -13.86 -19.57 -8.20
C VAL A 543 -12.99 -19.63 -6.96
N ALA A 544 -11.69 -19.78 -7.17
CA ALA A 544 -10.67 -19.77 -6.12
C ALA A 544 -9.67 -18.64 -6.35
N LEU A 545 -9.00 -18.20 -5.27
CA LEU A 545 -7.94 -17.18 -5.30
C LEU A 545 -6.69 -17.70 -4.57
N ALA A 546 -5.57 -17.74 -5.28
CA ALA A 546 -4.23 -17.93 -4.72
C ALA A 546 -3.43 -16.62 -4.85
N HIS A 547 -3.10 -15.98 -3.74
CA HIS A 547 -2.35 -14.73 -3.75
C HIS A 547 -0.96 -14.90 -3.15
N PHE A 548 0.07 -14.60 -3.93
CA PHE A 548 1.46 -14.88 -3.56
C PHE A 548 2.07 -13.73 -2.76
N LYS A 549 2.51 -14.06 -1.55
CA LYS A 549 3.40 -13.23 -0.73
C LYS A 549 4.86 -13.56 -1.00
N PHE A 550 5.24 -14.83 -0.96
CA PHE A 550 6.60 -15.28 -1.25
C PHE A 550 6.74 -15.55 -2.74
N ILE A 551 7.69 -14.87 -3.38
CA ILE A 551 7.92 -14.94 -4.83
C ILE A 551 9.20 -15.72 -5.13
N ASN A 552 10.30 -15.43 -4.42
CA ASN A 552 11.53 -16.19 -4.51
C ASN A 552 12.11 -16.48 -3.12
N PRO A 553 12.27 -17.75 -2.72
CA PRO A 553 11.72 -18.93 -3.39
C PRO A 553 10.18 -18.94 -3.32
N LEU A 554 9.56 -19.73 -4.19
CA LEU A 554 8.12 -20.00 -4.15
C LEU A 554 7.78 -20.93 -2.96
N PRO A 555 6.56 -20.83 -2.38
CA PRO A 555 6.06 -21.81 -1.43
C PRO A 555 6.12 -23.23 -2.02
N LYS A 556 6.53 -24.22 -1.23
CA LYS A 556 6.75 -25.60 -1.70
C LYS A 556 5.57 -26.26 -2.40
N ASN A 557 4.35 -25.98 -1.93
CA ASN A 557 3.12 -26.53 -2.48
C ASN A 557 2.63 -25.81 -3.75
N THR A 558 3.40 -24.85 -4.28
CA THR A 558 2.97 -24.00 -5.40
C THR A 558 2.63 -24.82 -6.65
N GLU A 559 3.47 -25.78 -7.04
CA GLU A 559 3.20 -26.62 -8.21
C GLU A 559 1.93 -27.46 -8.01
N GLU A 560 1.77 -28.08 -6.84
CA GLU A 560 0.60 -28.87 -6.50
C GLU A 560 -0.68 -28.03 -6.56
N VAL A 561 -0.66 -26.84 -5.94
CA VAL A 561 -1.80 -25.92 -5.91
C VAL A 561 -2.18 -25.48 -7.32
N LEU A 562 -1.21 -25.05 -8.13
CA LEU A 562 -1.49 -24.51 -9.46
C LEU A 562 -1.94 -25.59 -10.45
N LYS A 563 -1.45 -26.83 -10.33
CA LYS A 563 -1.85 -27.96 -11.20
C LYS A 563 -3.19 -28.59 -10.82
N ARG A 564 -3.71 -28.29 -9.63
CA ARG A 564 -5.02 -28.82 -9.17
C ARG A 564 -6.20 -28.30 -9.98
N TYR A 565 -6.09 -27.09 -10.53
CA TYR A 565 -7.19 -26.41 -11.22
C TYR A 565 -7.05 -26.54 -12.73
N GLY A 566 -8.16 -26.82 -13.42
CA GLY A 566 -8.18 -26.97 -14.88
C GLY A 566 -7.89 -25.66 -15.62
N LYS A 567 -8.33 -24.53 -15.04
CA LYS A 567 -8.08 -23.19 -15.58
C LYS A 567 -7.44 -22.31 -14.51
N VAL A 568 -6.38 -21.62 -14.91
CA VAL A 568 -5.65 -20.68 -14.04
C VAL A 568 -5.44 -19.38 -14.79
N VAL A 569 -5.82 -18.25 -14.19
CA VAL A 569 -5.55 -16.92 -14.72
C VAL A 569 -4.62 -16.16 -13.79
N VAL A 570 -3.49 -15.69 -14.33
CA VAL A 570 -2.56 -14.81 -13.60
C VAL A 570 -2.90 -13.37 -13.96
N ALA A 571 -3.29 -12.59 -12.96
CA ALA A 571 -3.73 -11.21 -13.11
C ALA A 571 -2.70 -10.24 -12.52
N GLU A 572 -2.13 -9.38 -13.36
CA GLU A 572 -1.02 -8.50 -12.97
C GLU A 572 -1.13 -7.09 -13.54
N GLN A 573 -0.62 -6.11 -12.78
CA GLN A 573 -0.46 -4.74 -13.27
C GLN A 573 0.87 -4.55 -14.04
N ASN A 574 1.19 -5.49 -14.91
CA ASN A 574 2.39 -5.50 -15.76
C ASN A 574 2.09 -6.33 -17.04
N LYS A 575 3.11 -6.70 -17.82
CA LYS A 575 2.95 -7.51 -19.06
C LYS A 575 3.07 -9.04 -18.84
N GLY A 576 2.75 -9.55 -17.65
CA GLY A 576 2.79 -10.97 -17.33
C GLY A 576 4.14 -11.44 -16.76
N GLN A 577 4.78 -10.61 -15.93
CA GLN A 577 6.09 -10.89 -15.35
C GLN A 577 6.03 -12.13 -14.44
N PHE A 578 5.08 -12.18 -13.50
CA PHE A 578 4.93 -13.31 -12.60
C PHE A 578 4.41 -14.54 -13.34
N ALA A 579 3.48 -14.37 -14.29
CA ALA A 579 3.03 -15.46 -15.15
C ALA A 579 4.21 -16.13 -15.87
N ASN A 580 5.16 -15.37 -16.41
CA ASN A 580 6.36 -15.93 -17.05
C ASN A 580 7.29 -16.61 -16.06
N TYR A 581 7.47 -16.04 -14.86
CA TYR A 581 8.26 -16.64 -13.80
C TYR A 581 7.68 -17.97 -13.31
N LEU A 582 6.36 -18.07 -13.13
CA LEU A 582 5.72 -19.35 -12.78
C LEU A 582 5.91 -20.40 -13.88
N ARG A 583 5.79 -20.01 -15.16
CA ARG A 583 6.03 -20.90 -16.30
C ARG A 583 7.47 -21.40 -16.37
N SER A 584 8.46 -20.59 -16.00
CA SER A 584 9.87 -21.02 -16.00
C SER A 584 10.18 -21.97 -14.85
N ASN A 585 9.42 -21.93 -13.76
CA ASN A 585 9.64 -22.77 -12.58
C ASN A 585 8.77 -24.03 -12.56
N ILE A 586 7.67 -24.07 -13.30
CA ILE A 586 6.67 -25.16 -13.24
C ILE A 586 6.48 -25.76 -14.62
N ALA A 587 7.00 -26.97 -14.80
CA ALA A 587 6.94 -27.68 -16.08
C ALA A 587 5.48 -27.91 -16.53
N GLY A 588 5.19 -27.49 -17.77
CA GLY A 588 3.88 -27.66 -18.42
C GLY A 588 2.80 -26.67 -17.98
N PHE A 589 3.09 -25.75 -17.06
CA PHE A 589 2.12 -24.74 -16.62
C PHE A 589 1.99 -23.64 -17.69
N ASN A 590 0.76 -23.37 -18.15
CA ASN A 590 0.47 -22.32 -19.14
C ASN A 590 -0.83 -21.59 -18.76
N PRO A 591 -0.77 -20.60 -17.85
CA PRO A 591 -1.96 -19.92 -17.40
C PRO A 591 -2.48 -18.92 -18.43
N TYR A 592 -3.78 -18.64 -18.36
CA TYR A 592 -4.35 -17.42 -18.93
C TYR A 592 -3.69 -16.19 -18.29
N LYS A 593 -3.63 -15.08 -19.01
CA LYS A 593 -3.01 -13.84 -18.53
C LYS A 593 -3.99 -12.69 -18.60
N PHE A 594 -4.20 -12.02 -17.47
CA PHE A 594 -4.91 -10.75 -17.42
C PHE A 594 -3.94 -9.62 -17.06
N ASN A 595 -3.51 -8.88 -18.07
CA ASN A 595 -2.44 -7.88 -17.94
C ASN A 595 -3.01 -6.46 -18.15
N ARG A 596 -2.69 -5.53 -17.24
CA ARG A 596 -2.99 -4.09 -17.39
C ARG A 596 -1.82 -3.22 -16.94
N VAL A 597 -1.32 -2.39 -17.85
CA VAL A 597 -0.23 -1.45 -17.58
C VAL A 597 -0.76 -0.05 -17.87
N LYS A 598 -1.37 0.57 -16.86
CA LYS A 598 -2.16 1.81 -17.01
C LYS A 598 -1.86 2.85 -15.93
N GLY A 599 -0.92 2.59 -15.00
CA GLY A 599 -0.74 3.43 -13.81
C GLY A 599 -2.01 3.62 -12.98
N GLN A 600 -2.91 2.64 -12.97
CA GLN A 600 -4.22 2.69 -12.29
C GLN A 600 -4.56 1.31 -11.71
N PRO A 601 -5.22 1.26 -10.54
CA PRO A 601 -5.77 0.02 -9.96
C PRO A 601 -6.65 -0.75 -10.94
N PHE A 602 -6.85 -2.05 -10.67
CA PHE A 602 -7.80 -2.84 -11.45
C PHE A 602 -9.23 -2.33 -11.24
N VAL A 603 -10.06 -2.57 -12.25
CA VAL A 603 -11.50 -2.33 -12.19
C VAL A 603 -12.16 -3.70 -12.01
N VAL A 604 -12.82 -3.92 -10.88
CA VAL A 604 -13.39 -5.22 -10.47
C VAL A 604 -14.39 -5.73 -11.49
N SER A 605 -15.29 -4.86 -11.96
CA SER A 605 -16.30 -5.23 -12.98
C SER A 605 -15.66 -5.77 -14.26
N ARG A 606 -14.50 -5.24 -14.67
CA ARG A 606 -13.76 -5.76 -15.83
C ARG A 606 -13.06 -7.09 -15.53
N LEU A 607 -12.53 -7.28 -14.32
CA LEU A 607 -11.99 -8.58 -13.91
C LEU A 607 -13.06 -9.66 -14.00
N VAL A 608 -14.23 -9.41 -13.41
CA VAL A 608 -15.38 -10.33 -13.42
C VAL A 608 -15.81 -10.66 -14.85
N GLU A 609 -15.95 -9.65 -15.72
CA GLU A 609 -16.32 -9.87 -17.13
C GLU A 609 -15.36 -10.83 -17.83
N GLU A 610 -14.05 -10.64 -17.67
CA GLU A 610 -13.03 -11.40 -18.39
C GLU A 610 -12.79 -12.78 -17.78
N PHE A 611 -12.88 -12.90 -16.46
CA PHE A 611 -12.78 -14.18 -15.76
C PHE A 611 -14.00 -15.05 -16.02
N THR A 612 -15.20 -14.47 -16.14
CA THR A 612 -16.42 -15.21 -16.53
C THR A 612 -16.26 -15.84 -17.91
N LYS A 613 -15.71 -15.10 -18.88
CA LYS A 613 -15.41 -15.64 -20.22
C LYS A 613 -14.48 -16.85 -20.16
N ILE A 614 -13.43 -16.78 -19.32
CA ILE A 614 -12.50 -17.92 -19.13
C ILE A 614 -13.23 -19.12 -18.52
N VAL A 615 -14.14 -18.91 -17.56
CA VAL A 615 -14.95 -20.00 -16.97
C VAL A 615 -15.85 -20.65 -18.03
N GLU A 616 -16.42 -19.87 -18.94
CA GLU A 616 -17.35 -20.33 -19.99
C GLU A 616 -16.68 -21.02 -21.20
N GLU A 617 -15.40 -20.75 -21.49
CA GLU A 617 -14.60 -21.38 -22.57
C GLU A 617 -14.38 -22.88 -22.39
#